data_AF-A0A6A4IC30-F1
#
_entry.id   AF-A0A6A4IC30-F1
#
_cell.length_a   1.000
_cell.length_b   1.000
_cell.length_c   1.000
_cell.angle_alpha   90.00
_cell.angle_beta   90.00
_cell.angle_gamma   90.00
#
_symmetry.space_group_name_H-M   'P 1'
#
loop_
_entity.id
_entity.type
_entity.pdbx_description
1 polymer ?
#
loop_
_entity_poly.entity_id
_entity_poly.type
_entity_poly.pdbx_seq_one_letter_code
_entity_poly.pdbx_strand_id
1 'polypeptide(L)'
;MSEYFGPSIQHKQGDTRLFENSSNFRINGGNFIVANDSANVTIQLHDQVQKINEWLKAPDCSTIFNTATNKKTAGTGVWIFKHPKYIEWNNNGGLLWIQGKAGSGKTVMS
;
A
#
# COMPACT_ATOMS: atom_id res chain seq x y z
N MET A 1 10.13 -30.01 71.88
CA MET A 1 9.85 -29.06 70.78
C MET A 1 10.52 -29.61 69.54
N SER A 2 9.79 -30.25 68.63
CA SER A 2 10.32 -30.67 67.33
C SER A 2 9.27 -30.37 66.29
N GLU A 3 9.48 -29.29 65.54
CA GLU A 3 8.64 -28.94 64.41
C GLU A 3 9.01 -29.86 63.24
N TYR A 4 8.07 -30.71 62.85
CA TYR A 4 8.15 -31.51 61.63
C TYR A 4 7.95 -30.57 60.43
N PHE A 5 9.04 -30.22 59.77
CA PHE A 5 8.98 -29.59 58.46
C PHE A 5 8.68 -30.66 57.41
N GLY A 6 7.48 -30.60 56.82
CA GLY A 6 7.09 -31.46 55.71
C GLY A 6 7.98 -31.25 54.48
N PRO A 7 8.01 -32.21 53.54
CA PRO A 7 8.93 -32.18 52.41
C PRO A 7 8.72 -30.92 51.56
N SER A 8 9.82 -30.20 51.30
CA SER A 8 9.87 -29.03 50.44
C SER A 8 9.45 -29.42 49.03
N ILE A 9 8.46 -28.74 48.46
CA ILE A 9 8.05 -28.96 47.07
C ILE A 9 9.15 -28.41 46.16
N GLN A 10 9.97 -29.32 45.64
CA GLN A 10 10.93 -29.04 44.58
C GLN A 10 10.14 -28.88 43.28
N HIS A 11 9.94 -27.63 42.83
CA HIS A 11 9.37 -27.36 41.51
C HIS A 11 10.37 -27.86 40.45
N LYS A 12 10.10 -29.03 39.87
CA LYS A 12 10.90 -29.59 38.79
C LYS A 12 10.64 -28.72 37.54
N GLN A 13 11.64 -27.95 37.11
CA GLN A 13 11.56 -27.20 35.87
C GLN A 13 11.60 -28.17 34.69
N GLY A 14 10.42 -28.70 34.34
CA GLY A 14 10.26 -29.55 33.18
C GLY A 14 10.30 -28.71 31.91
N ASP A 15 11.02 -29.21 30.89
CA ASP A 15 10.95 -28.71 29.53
C ASP A 15 9.48 -28.72 29.07
N THR A 16 8.82 -27.57 29.13
CA THR A 16 7.41 -27.45 28.78
C THR A 16 7.32 -27.17 27.29
N ARG A 17 7.21 -28.22 26.47
CA ARG A 17 6.97 -28.10 25.03
C ARG A 17 5.50 -27.77 24.79
N LEU A 18 5.19 -26.48 24.68
CA LEU A 18 3.81 -26.00 24.55
C LEU A 18 3.13 -26.39 23.22
N PHE A 19 3.91 -26.65 22.16
CA PHE A 19 3.42 -26.82 20.79
C PHE A 19 4.10 -27.97 20.02
N GLU A 20 4.37 -29.09 20.67
CA GLU A 20 5.03 -30.24 20.04
C GLU A 20 4.18 -30.83 18.89
N ASN A 21 4.81 -31.07 17.74
CA ASN A 21 4.18 -31.59 16.50
C ASN A 21 3.01 -30.76 15.93
N SER A 22 2.83 -29.51 16.36
CA SER A 22 1.78 -28.65 15.80
C SER A 22 2.20 -28.00 14.48
N SER A 23 1.23 -27.78 13.59
CA SER A 23 1.38 -26.98 12.36
C SER A 23 0.23 -25.98 12.25
N ASN A 24 0.42 -24.88 11.50
CA ASN A 24 -0.59 -23.83 11.26
C ASN A 24 -1.07 -23.06 12.51
N PHE A 25 -0.21 -22.80 13.50
CA PHE A 25 -0.58 -21.94 14.63
C PHE A 25 -0.34 -20.45 14.32
N ARG A 26 -1.15 -19.58 14.94
CA ARG A 26 -1.05 -18.12 14.82
C ARG A 26 -1.13 -17.48 16.20
N ILE A 27 -0.23 -16.54 16.48
CA ILE A 27 -0.24 -15.69 17.68
C ILE A 27 -0.56 -14.27 17.24
N ASN A 28 -1.67 -13.70 17.73
CA ASN A 28 -2.05 -12.31 17.45
C ASN A 28 -1.72 -11.45 18.68
N GLY A 29 -0.90 -10.42 18.50
CA GLY A 29 -0.62 -9.43 19.55
C GLY A 29 0.19 -9.94 20.76
N GLY A 30 0.84 -11.11 20.66
CA GLY A 30 1.71 -11.64 21.73
C GLY A 30 3.10 -11.00 21.73
N ASN A 31 3.70 -10.87 22.92
CA ASN A 31 5.10 -10.46 23.08
C ASN A 31 5.99 -11.69 23.26
N PHE A 32 7.00 -11.88 22.42
CA PHE A 32 7.90 -13.03 22.49
C PHE A 32 9.14 -12.65 23.30
N ILE A 33 9.25 -13.17 24.53
CA ILE A 33 10.38 -12.93 25.42
C ILE A 33 11.23 -14.19 25.42
N VAL A 34 12.45 -14.11 24.89
CA VAL A 34 13.44 -15.17 24.97
C VAL A 34 14.12 -15.06 26.33
N ALA A 35 13.96 -16.05 27.22
CA ALA A 35 14.42 -15.98 28.61
C ALA A 35 15.95 -15.76 28.76
N ASN A 36 16.70 -15.98 27.68
CA ASN A 36 18.16 -15.91 27.60
C ASN A 36 18.69 -14.78 26.70
N ASP A 37 17.82 -13.95 26.11
CA ASP A 37 18.22 -12.76 25.37
C ASP A 37 17.17 -11.65 25.53
N SER A 38 17.59 -10.48 26.02
CA SER A 38 16.69 -9.34 26.30
C SER A 38 16.19 -8.64 25.04
N ALA A 39 16.55 -9.15 23.86
CA ALA A 39 16.13 -8.61 22.58
C ALA A 39 14.68 -8.99 22.28
N ASN A 40 13.77 -8.02 22.39
CA ASN A 40 12.39 -8.15 21.91
C ASN A 40 12.38 -8.37 20.39
N VAL A 41 12.10 -9.60 19.92
CA VAL A 41 11.94 -9.90 18.50
C VAL A 41 10.55 -9.42 18.06
N THR A 42 10.49 -8.25 17.43
CA THR A 42 9.24 -7.68 16.92
C THR A 42 9.05 -8.10 15.46
N ILE A 43 8.07 -8.96 15.17
CA ILE A 43 7.73 -9.33 13.78
C ILE A 43 6.90 -8.19 13.17
N GLN A 44 7.56 -7.31 12.42
CA GLN A 44 6.95 -6.13 11.81
C GLN A 44 6.20 -6.50 10.51
N LEU A 45 4.87 -6.51 10.57
CA LEU A 45 3.97 -6.70 9.41
C LEU A 45 3.88 -5.48 8.47
N HIS A 46 4.53 -4.37 8.82
CA HIS A 46 4.36 -3.06 8.19
C HIS A 46 4.89 -2.98 6.74
N ASP A 47 5.85 -3.82 6.36
CA ASP A 47 6.58 -3.74 5.09
C ASP A 47 5.73 -4.16 3.86
N GLN A 48 4.79 -5.09 4.03
CA GLN A 48 3.98 -5.62 2.92
C GLN A 48 2.97 -4.59 2.39
N VAL A 49 2.31 -3.85 3.29
CA VAL A 49 1.30 -2.85 2.93
C VAL A 49 1.95 -1.67 2.20
N GLN A 50 3.14 -1.25 2.62
CA GLN A 50 3.89 -0.19 1.93
C GLN A 50 4.30 -0.60 0.51
N LYS A 51 4.81 -1.82 0.34
CA LYS A 51 5.18 -2.34 -1.00
C LYS A 51 4.00 -2.41 -1.96
N ILE A 52 2.83 -2.83 -1.48
CA ILE A 52 1.60 -2.86 -2.29
C ILE A 52 1.16 -1.44 -2.65
N ASN A 53 1.20 -0.50 -1.70
CA ASN A 53 0.86 0.90 -1.96
C ASN A 53 1.82 1.57 -2.95
N GLU A 54 3.12 1.28 -2.87
CA GLU A 54 4.11 1.76 -3.82
C GLU A 54 3.90 1.19 -5.22
N TRP A 55 3.58 -0.11 -5.32
CA TRP A 55 3.26 -0.75 -6.60
C TRP A 55 1.99 -0.20 -7.25
N LEU A 56 0.96 0.12 -6.45
CA LEU A 56 -0.28 0.73 -6.94
C LEU A 56 -0.17 2.23 -7.22
N LYS A 57 0.93 2.87 -6.84
CA LYS A 57 1.08 4.31 -6.96
C LYS A 57 1.04 4.73 -8.43
N ALA A 58 0.07 5.58 -8.78
CA ALA A 58 -0.01 6.13 -10.11
C ALA A 58 1.26 6.93 -10.46
N PRO A 59 1.73 6.86 -11.72
CA PRO A 59 2.80 7.74 -12.18
C PRO A 59 2.39 9.20 -12.02
N ASP A 60 3.34 10.07 -11.69
CA ASP A 60 3.09 11.51 -11.68
C ASP A 60 2.92 12.02 -13.12
N CYS A 61 1.67 12.17 -13.54
CA CYS A 61 1.30 12.65 -14.86
C CYS A 61 1.55 14.15 -15.07
N SER A 62 1.85 14.92 -14.02
CA SER A 62 2.04 16.38 -14.12
C SER A 62 3.21 16.75 -15.02
N THR A 63 4.30 15.98 -14.96
CA THR A 63 5.51 16.21 -15.76
C THR A 63 5.24 16.01 -17.25
N ILE A 64 4.45 14.99 -17.59
CA ILE A 64 4.04 14.69 -18.96
C ILE A 64 3.07 15.76 -19.47
N PHE A 65 2.12 16.18 -18.64
CA PHE A 65 1.18 17.25 -18.95
C PHE A 65 1.88 18.59 -19.21
N ASN A 66 2.83 18.97 -18.35
CA ASN A 66 3.59 20.21 -18.49
C ASN A 66 4.46 20.18 -19.75
N THR A 67 5.10 19.04 -20.04
CA THR A 67 5.88 18.87 -21.27
C THR A 67 5.02 18.96 -22.52
N ALA A 68 3.82 18.36 -22.51
CA ALA A 68 2.86 18.44 -23.59
C ALA A 68 2.37 19.88 -23.81
N THR A 69 2.04 20.58 -22.72
CA THR A 69 1.61 21.98 -22.73
C THR A 69 2.71 22.89 -23.27
N ASN A 70 3.95 22.73 -22.83
CA ASN A 70 5.10 23.53 -23.28
C ASN A 70 5.46 23.29 -24.75
N LYS A 71 5.19 22.08 -25.27
CA LYS A 71 5.39 21.74 -26.70
C LYS A 71 4.21 22.16 -27.58
N LYS A 72 3.12 22.69 -27.02
CA LYS A 72 1.95 23.09 -27.79
C LYS A 72 2.23 24.41 -28.53
N THR A 73 2.18 24.38 -29.86
CA THR A 73 2.18 25.60 -30.66
C THR A 73 0.95 26.44 -30.32
N ALA A 74 1.15 27.72 -30.00
CA ALA A 74 0.08 28.66 -29.67
C ALA A 74 -1.06 28.62 -30.72
N GLY A 75 -2.31 28.55 -30.26
CA GLY A 75 -3.49 28.42 -31.12
C GLY A 75 -3.90 26.97 -31.47
N THR A 76 -3.02 25.99 -31.28
CA THR A 76 -3.36 24.58 -31.54
C THR A 76 -4.35 24.05 -30.51
N GLY A 77 -5.40 23.38 -30.99
CA GLY A 77 -6.47 22.84 -30.14
C GLY A 77 -7.53 23.86 -29.73
N VAL A 78 -7.36 25.16 -29.99
CA VAL A 78 -8.36 26.18 -29.61
C VAL A 78 -9.68 26.00 -30.35
N TRP A 79 -9.63 25.40 -31.54
CA TRP A 79 -10.82 25.09 -32.35
C TRP A 79 -11.80 24.15 -31.62
N ILE A 80 -11.33 23.29 -30.71
CA ILE A 80 -12.20 22.34 -30.01
C ILE A 80 -13.12 23.04 -29.01
N PHE A 81 -12.65 24.10 -28.35
CA PHE A 81 -13.43 24.89 -27.40
C PHE A 81 -14.59 25.63 -28.07
N LYS A 82 -14.50 25.86 -29.38
CA LYS A 82 -15.57 26.45 -30.19
C LYS A 82 -16.49 25.40 -30.82
N HIS A 83 -16.18 24.12 -30.68
CA HIS A 83 -16.94 23.06 -31.33
C HIS A 83 -18.25 22.79 -30.56
N PRO A 84 -19.42 22.73 -31.23
CA PRO A 84 -20.72 22.57 -30.56
C PRO A 84 -20.79 21.37 -29.61
N LYS A 85 -20.24 20.22 -30.02
CA LYS A 85 -20.19 19.01 -29.16
C LYS A 85 -19.37 19.18 -27.88
N TYR A 86 -18.31 20.00 -27.92
CA TYR A 86 -17.52 20.30 -26.72
C TYR A 86 -18.33 21.19 -25.78
N ILE A 87 -19.00 22.21 -26.32
CA ILE A 87 -19.84 23.14 -25.54
C ILE A 87 -20.99 22.38 -24.88
N GLU A 88 -21.66 21.49 -25.61
CA GLU A 88 -22.73 20.64 -25.10
C GLU A 88 -22.24 19.72 -23.97
N TRP A 89 -21.13 19.02 -24.18
CA TRP A 89 -20.51 18.19 -23.14
C TRP A 89 -20.08 19.00 -21.92
N ASN A 90 -19.48 20.18 -22.11
CA ASN A 90 -19.03 21.04 -21.02
C ASN A 90 -20.20 21.52 -20.15
N ASN A 91 -21.38 21.72 -20.74
CA ASN A 91 -22.57 22.17 -20.02
C ASN A 91 -23.35 21.02 -19.38
N ASN A 92 -23.37 19.84 -20.01
CA ASN A 92 -24.23 18.73 -19.60
C ASN A 92 -23.47 17.58 -18.91
N GLY A 93 -22.14 17.58 -18.96
CA GLY A 93 -21.29 16.49 -18.46
C GLY A 93 -21.32 15.24 -19.36
N GLY A 94 -20.81 14.13 -18.83
CA GLY A 94 -20.77 12.83 -19.53
C GLY A 94 -19.42 12.52 -20.19
N LEU A 95 -19.43 11.66 -21.21
CA LEU A 95 -18.23 11.18 -21.91
C LEU A 95 -18.08 11.89 -23.27
N LEU A 96 -16.97 12.60 -23.46
CA LEU A 96 -16.57 13.14 -24.76
C LEU A 96 -15.40 12.33 -25.33
N TRP A 97 -15.60 11.75 -26.51
CA TRP A 97 -14.58 10.95 -27.20
C TRP A 97 -14.02 11.69 -28.41
N ILE A 98 -12.70 11.94 -28.41
CA ILE A 98 -11.99 12.66 -29.49
C ILE A 98 -11.12 11.67 -30.27
N GLN A 99 -11.46 11.42 -31.53
CA GLN A 99 -10.66 10.59 -32.45
C GLN A 99 -9.80 11.43 -33.38
N GLY A 100 -8.64 10.89 -33.74
CA GLY A 100 -7.70 11.49 -34.68
C GLY A 100 -6.55 10.55 -34.97
N LYS A 101 -5.83 10.78 -36.07
CA LYS A 101 -4.70 9.97 -36.51
C LYS A 101 -3.57 9.93 -35.45
N ALA A 102 -2.74 8.88 -35.44
CA ALA A 102 -1.54 8.88 -34.59
C ALA A 102 -0.70 10.16 -34.83
N GLY A 103 -0.16 10.75 -33.76
CA GLY A 103 0.58 12.02 -33.85
C GLY A 103 -0.28 13.29 -34.00
N SER A 104 -1.61 13.21 -34.03
CA SER A 104 -2.50 14.37 -34.19
C SER A 104 -2.63 15.28 -32.95
N GLY A 105 -1.75 15.14 -31.95
CA GLY A 105 -1.75 16.01 -30.77
C GLY A 105 -2.91 15.83 -29.78
N LYS A 106 -3.65 14.72 -29.81
CA LYS A 106 -4.81 14.47 -28.92
C LYS A 106 -4.46 14.62 -27.43
N THR A 107 -3.33 14.08 -27.01
CA THR A 107 -2.84 14.17 -25.61
C THR A 107 -2.52 15.59 -25.17
N VAL A 108 -2.24 16.49 -26.12
CA VAL A 108 -1.91 17.90 -25.87
C VAL A 108 -3.19 18.77 -25.76
N MET A 109 -4.35 18.21 -26.10
CA MET A 109 -5.66 18.89 -26.04
C MET A 109 -6.50 18.48 -24.82
N SER A 110 -6.00 17.58 -23.97
CA SER A 110 -6.67 17.12 -22.75
C SER A 110 -6.35 17.99 -21.55
#